data_AF-A0A853IAI9-F1
#
_entry.id   AF-A0A853IAI9-F1
#
_cell.length_a   1.000
_cell.length_b   1.000
_cell.length_c   1.000
_cell.angle_alpha   90.00
_cell.angle_beta   90.00
_cell.angle_gamma   90.00
#
_symmetry.space_group_name_H-M   'P 1'
#
loop_
_entity.id
_entity.type
_entity.pdbx_description
1 polymer ?
#
loop_
_entity_poly.entity_id
_entity_poly.type
_entity_poly.pdbx_seq_one_letter_code
_entity_poly.pdbx_strand_id
1 'polypeptide(L)'
;MNKLTFIGAAISFVISTQAMALYIPGSKDITINDGNYRNLSWDGTKFSRNGWYGPQEDNEVEPGASSGPSIQAWDLEAFYQKGNQLSLASGFDLVNGAYDPVHRRTFKSGDIFLSTSGSKSNFDYVLDINWNNLSYDVVKLTANSQLASSSIFASSGPWSYLSGGTQIESGTFNLLDSLTDAETGLRGGKHFLATGFDLSFLGEDIDFIASYTMQCGNDHILGQGKTTVTQVPLPGTLSLLGVAALGLFCRRK
;
A
#
# COMPACT_ATOMS: atom_id res chain seq x y z
N MET A 1 34.14 -64.36 -11.89
CA MET A 1 32.84 -63.76 -11.49
C MET A 1 33.14 -62.37 -10.94
N ASN A 2 33.12 -61.34 -11.80
CA ASN A 2 33.41 -59.96 -11.40
C ASN A 2 32.10 -59.19 -11.30
N LYS A 3 31.76 -58.75 -10.09
CA LYS A 3 30.60 -57.88 -9.85
C LYS A 3 30.99 -56.45 -10.22
N LEU A 4 30.34 -55.93 -11.27
CA LEU A 4 30.45 -54.53 -11.68
C LEU A 4 29.50 -53.71 -10.80
N THR A 5 30.05 -52.89 -9.91
CA THR A 5 29.28 -51.98 -9.05
C THR A 5 29.06 -50.67 -9.80
N PHE A 6 27.83 -50.39 -10.23
CA PHE A 6 27.44 -49.10 -10.79
C PHE A 6 27.23 -48.09 -9.66
N ILE A 7 28.07 -47.07 -9.58
CA ILE A 7 27.86 -45.89 -8.73
C ILE A 7 27.12 -44.86 -9.57
N GLY A 8 25.80 -44.79 -9.41
CA GLY A 8 24.98 -43.73 -9.99
C GLY A 8 25.17 -42.43 -9.21
N ALA A 9 25.91 -41.48 -9.77
CA ALA A 9 25.96 -40.12 -9.25
C ALA A 9 24.63 -39.42 -9.55
N ALA A 10 23.82 -39.17 -8.53
CA ALA A 10 22.65 -38.31 -8.65
C ALA A 10 23.13 -36.86 -8.80
N ILE A 11 23.04 -36.33 -10.02
CA ILE A 11 23.27 -34.91 -10.30
C ILE A 11 21.99 -34.17 -9.89
N SER A 12 22.01 -33.55 -8.71
CA SER A 12 20.96 -32.63 -8.28
C SER A 12 21.07 -31.33 -9.07
N PHE A 13 20.14 -31.10 -9.98
CA PHE A 13 19.96 -29.82 -10.66
C PHE A 13 19.28 -28.85 -9.69
N VAL A 14 20.05 -27.96 -9.07
CA VAL A 14 19.48 -26.82 -8.33
C VAL A 14 19.07 -25.78 -9.36
N ILE A 15 17.79 -25.78 -9.73
CA ILE A 15 17.21 -24.68 -10.50
C ILE A 15 17.03 -23.53 -9.51
N SER A 16 17.99 -22.60 -9.47
CA SER A 16 17.82 -21.33 -8.77
C SER A 16 16.86 -20.46 -9.59
N THR A 17 15.57 -20.65 -9.42
CA THR A 17 14.59 -19.65 -9.85
C THR A 17 14.77 -18.46 -8.92
N GLN A 18 15.51 -17.44 -9.34
CA GLN A 18 15.34 -16.11 -8.77
C GLN A 18 13.96 -15.61 -9.22
N ALA A 19 12.92 -16.05 -8.50
CA ALA A 19 11.65 -15.37 -8.51
C ALA A 19 11.91 -14.01 -7.83
N MET A 20 11.97 -12.95 -8.63
CA MET A 20 11.94 -11.58 -8.13
C MET A 20 10.66 -11.48 -7.29
N ALA A 21 10.84 -11.33 -5.98
CA ALA A 21 9.75 -11.32 -5.03
C ALA A 21 9.00 -10.00 -5.19
N LEU A 22 7.90 -10.03 -5.95
CA LEU A 22 6.81 -9.12 -5.66
C LEU A 22 6.29 -9.55 -4.29
N TYR A 23 6.50 -8.72 -3.28
CA TYR A 23 6.32 -9.09 -1.88
C TYR A 23 4.89 -9.58 -1.56
N ILE A 24 3.92 -9.21 -2.40
CA ILE A 24 2.63 -9.90 -2.52
C ILE A 24 2.54 -10.54 -3.91
N PRO A 25 2.70 -11.86 -4.04
CA PRO A 25 2.61 -12.52 -5.34
C PRO A 25 1.30 -12.18 -6.07
N GLY A 26 1.42 -11.58 -7.24
CA GLY A 26 0.29 -11.17 -8.08
C GLY A 26 -0.35 -9.83 -7.71
N SER A 27 0.26 -9.02 -6.84
CA SER A 27 -0.11 -7.61 -6.73
C SER A 27 0.41 -6.80 -7.92
N LYS A 28 -0.08 -5.58 -8.05
CA LYS A 28 0.35 -4.58 -9.02
C LYS A 28 0.83 -3.37 -8.23
N ASP A 29 1.99 -2.83 -8.57
CA ASP A 29 2.39 -1.50 -8.12
C ASP A 29 1.46 -0.46 -8.76
N ILE A 30 0.77 0.29 -7.90
CA ILE A 30 -0.17 1.34 -8.30
C ILE A 30 0.35 2.73 -7.95
N THR A 31 1.59 2.84 -7.50
CA THR A 31 2.22 4.09 -7.09
C THR A 31 2.30 5.06 -8.26
N ILE A 32 1.91 6.31 -8.04
CA ILE A 32 1.95 7.37 -9.05
C ILE A 32 2.68 8.57 -8.49
N ASN A 33 3.31 9.33 -9.39
CA ASN A 33 4.01 10.53 -8.99
C ASN A 33 3.04 11.56 -8.35
N ASP A 34 3.40 12.02 -7.17
CA ASP A 34 2.59 12.96 -6.39
C ASP A 34 2.61 14.39 -6.98
N GLY A 35 3.75 14.76 -7.58
CA GLY A 35 4.04 16.05 -8.19
C GLY A 35 4.79 17.04 -7.29
N ASN A 36 5.12 16.67 -6.05
CA ASN A 36 5.63 17.58 -5.03
C ASN A 36 7.16 17.76 -5.07
N TYR A 37 7.88 16.92 -5.82
CA TYR A 37 9.31 17.06 -6.17
C TYR A 37 9.75 18.41 -6.79
N ARG A 38 8.81 19.30 -7.16
CA ARG A 38 9.09 20.57 -7.86
C ARG A 38 9.20 21.79 -6.96
N ASN A 39 8.81 21.72 -5.69
CA ASN A 39 8.64 22.90 -4.86
C ASN A 39 9.30 22.78 -3.49
N LEU A 40 10.21 23.73 -3.24
CA LEU A 40 10.65 24.25 -1.94
C LEU A 40 11.78 23.49 -1.23
N SER A 41 12.99 24.03 -1.35
CA SER A 41 13.84 24.06 -0.16
C SER A 41 13.27 25.03 0.87
N TRP A 42 13.62 24.79 2.13
CA TRP A 42 13.39 25.70 3.25
C TRP A 42 13.94 27.13 2.99
N ASP A 43 14.90 27.30 2.06
CA ASP A 43 15.54 28.59 1.72
C ASP A 43 15.11 29.18 0.35
N GLY A 44 14.17 28.55 -0.36
CA GLY A 44 13.69 29.02 -1.66
C GLY A 44 14.59 28.71 -2.86
N THR A 45 15.70 27.98 -2.68
CA THR A 45 16.47 27.41 -3.78
C THR A 45 15.77 26.18 -4.39
N LYS A 46 15.72 26.07 -5.71
CA LYS A 46 15.19 24.87 -6.38
C LYS A 46 16.18 23.72 -6.17
N PHE A 47 15.77 22.63 -5.53
CA PHE A 47 16.59 21.42 -5.50
C PHE A 47 16.82 20.94 -6.95
N SER A 48 18.08 20.67 -7.30
CA SER A 48 18.39 20.03 -8.57
C SER A 48 17.91 18.58 -8.49
N ARG A 49 17.18 18.11 -9.51
CA ARG A 49 16.85 16.68 -9.65
C ARG A 49 18.09 15.83 -9.38
N ASN A 50 18.04 15.00 -8.36
CA ASN A 50 19.06 14.02 -8.03
C ASN A 50 18.36 12.67 -7.80
N GLY A 51 19.08 11.66 -7.31
CA GLY A 51 18.48 10.34 -7.06
C GLY A 51 17.32 10.34 -6.06
N TRP A 52 17.21 11.37 -5.21
CA TRP A 52 16.24 11.51 -4.12
C TRP A 52 15.07 12.46 -4.42
N TYR A 53 15.22 13.34 -5.42
CA TYR A 53 14.18 14.31 -5.82
C TYR A 53 13.86 14.11 -7.30
N GLY A 54 12.73 13.44 -7.59
CA GLY A 54 12.46 13.00 -8.95
C GLY A 54 11.01 12.61 -9.24
N PRO A 55 10.75 12.15 -10.47
CA PRO A 55 9.45 11.59 -10.84
C PRO A 55 9.25 10.15 -10.34
N GLN A 56 10.27 9.52 -9.76
CA GLN A 56 10.19 8.23 -9.09
C GLN A 56 9.69 8.42 -7.65
N GLU A 57 9.01 7.43 -7.08
CA GLU A 57 8.53 7.43 -5.68
C GLU A 57 9.35 6.46 -4.83
N ASP A 58 9.88 5.37 -5.42
CA ASP A 58 10.93 4.53 -4.79
C ASP A 58 12.21 5.36 -4.60
N ASN A 59 12.70 5.43 -3.36
CA ASN A 59 13.78 6.32 -2.92
C ASN A 59 13.52 7.81 -3.20
N GLU A 60 12.29 8.27 -3.03
CA GLU A 60 11.95 9.70 -3.04
C GLU A 60 11.81 10.22 -1.61
N VAL A 61 12.24 11.46 -1.38
CA VAL A 61 11.83 12.20 -0.18
C VAL A 61 11.52 13.63 -0.60
N GLU A 62 10.62 14.29 0.12
CA GLU A 62 10.20 15.64 -0.26
C GLU A 62 11.34 16.65 -0.19
N PRO A 63 11.41 17.64 -1.09
CA PRO A 63 12.36 18.73 -1.00
C PRO A 63 12.42 19.37 0.40
N GLY A 64 13.62 19.39 1.00
CA GLY A 64 13.82 19.89 2.38
C GLY A 64 13.72 18.82 3.47
N ALA A 65 13.39 17.58 3.11
CA ALA A 65 13.53 16.40 3.94
C ALA A 65 14.98 16.13 4.37
N SER A 66 15.13 15.43 5.49
CA SER A 66 16.46 15.09 6.05
C SER A 66 17.22 14.12 5.15
N SER A 67 18.19 14.61 4.37
CA SER A 67 19.05 13.81 3.47
C SER A 67 20.23 13.09 4.16
N GLY A 68 20.08 12.75 5.44
CA GLY A 68 21.12 12.15 6.28
C GLY A 68 21.28 10.63 6.14
N PRO A 69 22.23 10.00 6.85
CA PRO A 69 22.51 8.55 6.79
C PRO A 69 21.37 7.63 7.30
N SER A 70 20.21 8.19 7.65
CA SER A 70 19.02 7.48 8.12
C SER A 70 17.80 7.76 7.21
N ILE A 71 18.02 8.14 5.95
CA ILE A 71 16.96 8.56 5.02
C ILE A 71 15.87 7.50 4.82
N GLN A 72 16.25 6.21 4.84
CA GLN A 72 15.30 5.10 4.75
C GLN A 72 14.21 5.16 5.81
N ALA A 73 14.54 5.64 7.02
CA ALA A 73 13.57 5.75 8.09
C ALA A 73 12.51 6.82 7.85
N TRP A 74 12.60 7.56 6.73
CA TRP A 74 11.68 8.62 6.30
C TRP A 74 11.16 8.42 4.89
N ASP A 75 11.40 7.25 4.31
CA ASP A 75 11.08 6.89 2.92
C ASP A 75 9.77 6.10 2.87
N LEU A 76 8.79 6.59 2.12
CA LEU A 76 7.54 5.92 1.78
C LEU A 76 7.69 5.39 0.37
N GLU A 77 7.48 4.10 0.20
CA GLU A 77 8.04 3.42 -0.97
C GLU A 77 7.00 3.23 -2.07
N ALA A 78 5.87 2.62 -1.72
CA ALA A 78 4.90 2.23 -2.72
C ALA A 78 3.53 1.84 -2.14
N PHE A 79 2.51 1.99 -3.00
CA PHE A 79 1.26 1.28 -2.89
C PHE A 79 1.21 0.09 -3.84
N TYR A 80 0.80 -1.06 -3.30
CA TYR A 80 0.51 -2.27 -4.07
C TYR A 80 -0.95 -2.65 -3.95
N GLN A 81 -1.51 -3.19 -5.02
CA GLN A 81 -2.89 -3.66 -5.05
C GLN A 81 -3.00 -5.10 -5.58
N LYS A 82 -3.78 -5.94 -4.89
CA LYS A 82 -4.16 -7.28 -5.37
C LYS A 82 -5.67 -7.48 -5.20
N GLY A 83 -6.41 -7.45 -6.31
CA GLY A 83 -7.87 -7.43 -6.23
C GLY A 83 -8.34 -6.18 -5.49
N ASN A 84 -9.16 -6.35 -4.45
CA ASN A 84 -9.59 -5.25 -3.58
C ASN A 84 -8.68 -5.04 -2.36
N GLN A 85 -7.56 -5.78 -2.24
CA GLN A 85 -6.62 -5.57 -1.15
C GLN A 85 -5.58 -4.53 -1.53
N LEU A 86 -5.48 -3.47 -0.71
CA LEU A 86 -4.43 -2.47 -0.78
C LEU A 86 -3.30 -2.83 0.19
N SER A 87 -2.09 -2.43 -0.14
CA SER A 87 -0.90 -2.58 0.70
C SER A 87 0.01 -1.38 0.56
N LEU A 88 0.66 -1.04 1.67
CA LEU A 88 1.57 0.08 1.83
C LEU A 88 2.95 -0.45 2.18
N ALA A 89 3.96 -0.15 1.35
CA ALA A 89 5.36 -0.39 1.64
C ALA A 89 6.04 0.90 2.10
N SER A 90 6.96 0.79 3.06
CA SER A 90 7.70 1.93 3.57
C SER A 90 9.01 1.52 4.24
N GLY A 91 10.04 2.35 4.17
CA GLY A 91 11.21 2.29 5.04
C GLY A 91 10.96 2.87 6.45
N PHE A 92 9.93 3.72 6.60
CA PHE A 92 9.46 4.26 7.87
C PHE A 92 8.83 3.16 8.73
N ASP A 93 9.19 3.10 10.03
CA ASP A 93 8.58 2.17 10.97
C ASP A 93 7.13 2.56 11.22
N LEU A 94 6.21 1.81 10.59
CA LEU A 94 4.79 2.15 10.59
C LEU A 94 4.14 2.09 12.00
N VAL A 95 4.77 1.46 12.99
CA VAL A 95 4.23 1.34 14.36
C VAL A 95 4.91 2.33 15.30
N ASN A 96 6.24 2.28 15.34
CA ASN A 96 7.01 3.07 16.30
C ASN A 96 7.27 4.49 15.80
N GLY A 97 7.22 4.69 14.50
CA GLY A 97 7.63 5.90 13.83
C GLY A 97 9.14 6.13 13.87
N ALA A 98 9.56 7.35 13.53
CA ALA A 98 10.98 7.72 13.51
C ALA A 98 11.26 8.91 14.43
N TYR A 99 12.35 8.82 15.20
CA TYR A 99 12.82 9.93 16.02
C TYR A 99 13.60 10.91 15.17
N ASP A 100 13.16 12.16 15.16
CA ASP A 100 13.87 13.24 14.51
C ASP A 100 14.69 14.04 15.56
N PRO A 101 16.03 14.04 15.45
CA PRO A 101 16.89 14.79 16.36
C PRO A 101 16.76 16.32 16.21
N VAL A 102 16.32 16.82 15.05
CA VAL A 102 16.19 18.26 14.81
C VAL A 102 15.01 18.83 15.61
N HIS A 103 13.84 18.20 15.51
CA HIS A 103 12.64 18.62 16.23
C HIS A 103 12.50 17.95 17.61
N ARG A 104 13.45 17.07 17.99
CA ARG A 104 13.51 16.35 19.27
C ARG A 104 12.23 15.61 19.63
N ARG A 105 11.59 15.01 18.63
CA ARG A 105 10.33 14.26 18.78
C ARG A 105 10.28 13.06 17.86
N THR A 106 9.43 12.11 18.21
CA THR A 106 9.10 10.98 17.33
C THR A 106 7.90 11.34 16.48
N PHE A 107 8.09 11.32 15.16
CA PHE A 107 6.99 11.43 14.20
C PHE A 107 6.29 10.10 14.06
N LYS A 108 4.98 10.13 13.86
CA LYS A 108 4.12 8.94 13.77
C LYS A 108 3.58 8.74 12.36
N SER A 109 3.22 7.50 12.07
CA SER A 109 2.47 7.10 10.88
C SER A 109 1.12 7.78 10.82
N GLY A 110 0.65 8.06 9.60
CA GLY A 110 -0.67 8.57 9.35
C GLY A 110 -1.73 7.52 9.06
N ASP A 111 -2.80 8.01 8.45
CA ASP A 111 -3.95 7.27 7.93
C ASP A 111 -3.91 7.21 6.40
N ILE A 112 -4.66 6.28 5.79
CA ILE A 112 -4.77 6.19 4.33
C ILE A 112 -6.03 6.90 3.88
N PHE A 113 -5.88 7.95 3.07
CA PHE A 113 -6.99 8.70 2.50
C PHE A 113 -7.32 8.22 1.09
N LEU A 114 -8.60 8.15 0.75
CA LEU A 114 -9.07 7.64 -0.53
C LEU A 114 -9.99 8.65 -1.22
N SER A 115 -9.78 8.86 -2.52
CA SER A 115 -10.66 9.63 -3.40
C SER A 115 -11.19 8.75 -4.51
N THR A 116 -12.51 8.72 -4.72
CA THR A 116 -13.15 8.02 -5.85
C THR A 116 -13.48 8.96 -7.01
N SER A 117 -13.28 10.26 -6.81
CA SER A 117 -13.40 11.28 -7.86
C SER A 117 -12.11 11.47 -8.67
N GLY A 118 -11.03 10.77 -8.32
CA GLY A 118 -9.70 10.94 -8.91
C GLY A 118 -8.93 12.15 -8.40
N SER A 119 -9.42 12.83 -7.36
CA SER A 119 -8.74 13.97 -6.77
C SER A 119 -7.55 13.53 -5.91
N LYS A 120 -6.43 14.26 -6.01
CA LYS A 120 -5.25 14.06 -5.16
C LYS A 120 -5.32 14.81 -3.82
N SER A 121 -6.29 15.70 -3.65
CA SER A 121 -6.39 16.60 -2.50
C SER A 121 -7.76 16.60 -1.82
N ASN A 122 -8.78 16.01 -2.45
CA ASN A 122 -10.13 15.90 -1.91
C ASN A 122 -10.46 14.42 -1.73
N PHE A 123 -10.60 14.02 -0.47
CA PHE A 123 -10.80 12.64 -0.09
C PHE A 123 -12.25 12.38 0.30
N ASP A 124 -12.77 11.25 -0.15
CA ASP A 124 -14.13 10.79 0.10
C ASP A 124 -14.17 9.86 1.33
N TYR A 125 -13.07 9.15 1.58
CA TYR A 125 -12.93 8.19 2.68
C TYR A 125 -11.55 8.28 3.33
N VAL A 126 -11.47 7.77 4.56
CA VAL A 126 -10.21 7.50 5.24
C VAL A 126 -10.27 6.11 5.87
N LEU A 127 -9.16 5.38 5.79
CA LEU A 127 -8.89 4.25 6.65
C LEU A 127 -8.18 4.83 7.89
N ASP A 128 -8.90 4.94 9.00
CA ASP A 128 -8.39 5.39 10.30
C ASP A 128 -7.66 4.21 10.95
N ILE A 129 -6.32 4.25 10.91
CA ILE A 129 -5.46 3.10 11.19
C ILE A 129 -4.98 3.14 12.64
N ASN A 130 -5.23 2.05 13.34
CA ASN A 130 -4.59 1.78 14.62
C ASN A 130 -3.42 0.82 14.44
N TRP A 131 -2.22 1.40 14.36
CA TRP A 131 -0.97 0.67 14.16
C TRP A 131 -0.59 -0.27 15.32
N ASN A 132 -1.16 -0.09 16.51
CA ASN A 132 -0.83 -0.93 17.67
C ASN A 132 -1.63 -2.24 17.71
N ASN A 133 -2.87 -2.22 17.21
CA ASN A 133 -3.75 -3.40 17.22
C ASN A 133 -3.94 -4.00 15.81
N LEU A 134 -3.30 -3.41 14.79
CA LEU A 134 -3.38 -3.80 13.40
C LEU A 134 -4.84 -3.86 12.88
N SER A 135 -5.65 -2.88 13.29
CA SER A 135 -7.00 -2.66 12.81
C SER A 135 -7.17 -1.30 12.16
N TYR A 136 -8.25 -1.14 11.41
CA TYR A 136 -8.65 0.15 10.88
C TYR A 136 -10.18 0.29 10.87
N ASP A 137 -10.64 1.52 10.91
CA ASP A 137 -12.02 1.88 10.63
C ASP A 137 -12.12 2.57 9.27
N VAL A 138 -13.17 2.27 8.51
CA VAL A 138 -13.47 2.97 7.27
C VAL A 138 -14.44 4.08 7.58
N VAL A 139 -14.00 5.33 7.40
CA VAL A 139 -14.84 6.50 7.65
C VAL A 139 -15.10 7.22 6.33
N LYS A 140 -16.38 7.37 5.98
CA LYS A 140 -16.80 8.27 4.91
C LYS A 140 -16.67 9.71 5.41
N LEU A 141 -15.87 10.51 4.71
CA LEU A 141 -15.63 11.90 5.06
C LEU A 141 -16.84 12.77 4.70
N THR A 142 -17.05 13.81 5.51
CA THR A 142 -18.15 14.78 5.34
C THR A 142 -17.62 16.18 5.58
N ALA A 143 -18.45 17.20 5.37
CA ALA A 143 -18.10 18.59 5.68
C ALA A 143 -17.76 18.83 7.17
N ASN A 144 -18.18 17.94 8.08
CA ASN A 144 -17.88 18.04 9.52
C ASN A 144 -16.65 17.23 9.94
N SER A 145 -16.01 16.53 9.00
CA SER A 145 -14.79 15.75 9.29
C SER A 145 -13.63 16.68 9.62
N GLN A 146 -12.88 16.34 10.64
CA GLN A 146 -11.68 17.04 11.08
C GLN A 146 -10.44 16.21 10.76
N LEU A 147 -9.52 16.81 10.01
CA LEU A 147 -8.26 16.20 9.61
C LEU A 147 -7.10 17.01 10.17
N ALA A 148 -6.03 16.34 10.56
CA ALA A 148 -4.78 16.97 10.94
C ALA A 148 -3.85 17.05 9.72
N SER A 149 -3.38 18.25 9.39
CA SER A 149 -2.32 18.46 8.40
C SER A 149 -0.95 18.01 8.92
N SER A 150 -0.09 17.56 8.01
CA SER A 150 1.32 17.28 8.31
C SER A 150 1.99 18.48 8.99
N SER A 151 2.83 18.18 9.97
CA SER A 151 3.32 19.17 10.94
C SER A 151 4.57 19.94 10.54
N ILE A 152 5.27 19.52 9.48
CA ILE A 152 6.39 20.27 8.88
C ILE A 152 6.01 20.64 7.45
N PHE A 153 5.66 19.65 6.63
CA PHE A 153 5.34 19.84 5.21
C PHE A 153 3.83 19.70 5.01
N ALA A 154 3.09 20.77 5.23
CA ALA A 154 1.63 20.77 5.08
C ALA A 154 1.15 20.54 3.64
N SER A 155 2.05 20.65 2.64
CA SER A 155 1.77 20.36 1.23
C SER A 155 1.47 18.88 0.97
N SER A 156 2.02 17.97 1.79
CA SER A 156 1.75 16.52 1.77
C SER A 156 0.30 16.15 2.16
N GLY A 157 -0.52 17.15 2.50
CA GLY A 157 -1.93 16.97 2.83
C GLY A 157 -2.18 16.56 4.28
N PRO A 158 -3.36 15.96 4.55
CA PRO A 158 -3.69 15.45 5.88
C PRO A 158 -2.86 14.20 6.18
N TRP A 159 -2.31 14.12 7.39
CA TRP A 159 -1.65 12.91 7.87
C TRP A 159 -2.58 12.03 8.70
N SER A 160 -3.58 12.62 9.38
CA SER A 160 -4.46 11.82 10.25
C SER A 160 -5.89 12.36 10.30
N TYR A 161 -6.83 11.45 10.45
CA TYR A 161 -8.22 11.71 10.77
C TYR A 161 -8.39 11.90 12.29
N LEU A 162 -9.15 12.93 12.68
CA LEU A 162 -9.36 13.26 14.09
C LEU A 162 -10.77 12.92 14.57
N SER A 163 -11.79 13.33 13.81
CA SER A 163 -13.20 13.13 14.18
C SER A 163 -14.17 13.50 13.05
N GLY A 164 -15.47 13.23 13.26
CA GLY A 164 -16.56 13.57 12.35
C GLY A 164 -16.95 12.41 11.43
N GLY A 165 -17.37 12.71 10.21
CA GLY A 165 -17.66 11.68 9.20
C GLY A 165 -18.74 10.66 9.59
N THR A 166 -18.72 9.51 8.92
CA THR A 166 -19.56 8.35 9.25
C THR A 166 -18.75 7.08 9.05
N GLN A 167 -18.52 6.32 10.12
CA GLN A 167 -17.92 5.00 10.03
C GLN A 167 -18.88 4.05 9.31
N ILE A 168 -18.38 3.35 8.29
CA ILE A 168 -19.17 2.44 7.46
C ILE A 168 -18.70 0.99 7.54
N GLU A 169 -17.45 0.76 7.93
CA GLU A 169 -16.86 -0.58 8.06
C GLU A 169 -15.65 -0.52 9.01
N SER A 170 -15.15 -1.69 9.39
CA SER A 170 -13.89 -1.88 10.12
C SER A 170 -13.19 -3.12 9.59
N GLY A 171 -11.87 -3.16 9.67
CA GLY A 171 -11.08 -4.31 9.23
C GLY A 171 -9.82 -4.50 10.05
N THR A 172 -9.08 -5.56 9.71
CA THR A 172 -7.74 -5.81 10.22
C THR A 172 -6.79 -5.94 9.06
N PHE A 173 -5.52 -5.69 9.32
CA PHE A 173 -4.45 -5.85 8.36
C PHE A 173 -3.28 -6.61 8.99
N ASN A 174 -2.35 -7.04 8.16
CA ASN A 174 -1.09 -7.63 8.60
C ASN A 174 0.01 -6.62 8.43
N LEU A 175 0.92 -6.55 9.40
CA LEU A 175 2.17 -5.84 9.28
C LEU A 175 3.29 -6.86 9.19
N LEU A 176 4.12 -6.70 8.18
CA LEU A 176 5.32 -7.48 7.98
C LEU A 176 6.49 -6.52 8.10
N ASP A 177 7.35 -6.78 9.07
CA ASP A 177 8.49 -5.93 9.38
C ASP A 177 9.81 -6.56 8.95
N SER A 178 10.86 -5.74 8.92
CA SER A 178 12.24 -6.21 8.75
C SER A 178 12.51 -6.90 7.42
N LEU A 179 11.78 -6.50 6.38
CA LEU A 179 11.95 -7.04 5.03
C LEU A 179 13.19 -6.45 4.40
N THR A 180 13.94 -7.28 3.69
CA THR A 180 15.17 -6.89 2.98
C THR A 180 14.87 -6.42 1.56
N ASP A 181 15.79 -5.65 0.97
CA ASP A 181 15.76 -5.27 -0.44
C ASP A 181 15.52 -6.46 -1.40
N ALA A 182 16.05 -7.64 -1.07
CA ALA A 182 15.85 -8.84 -1.89
C ALA A 182 14.42 -9.40 -1.81
N GLU A 183 13.72 -9.19 -0.68
CA GLU A 183 12.36 -9.66 -0.45
C GLU A 183 11.31 -8.69 -1.02
N THR A 184 11.62 -7.39 -1.02
CA THR A 184 10.70 -6.35 -1.49
C THR A 184 10.97 -5.91 -2.93
N GLY A 185 12.20 -6.05 -3.40
CA GLY A 185 12.67 -5.41 -4.63
C GLY A 185 12.93 -3.91 -4.49
N LEU A 186 12.66 -3.33 -3.32
CA LEU A 186 12.94 -1.94 -2.95
C LEU A 186 14.41 -1.81 -2.52
N ARG A 187 14.91 -0.58 -2.37
CA ARG A 187 16.29 -0.33 -1.94
C ARG A 187 16.33 0.40 -0.61
N GLY A 188 17.48 0.37 0.05
CA GLY A 188 17.72 1.17 1.26
C GLY A 188 17.66 0.38 2.57
N GLY A 189 17.52 -0.94 2.46
CA GLY A 189 17.84 -1.91 3.50
C GLY A 189 16.61 -2.56 4.09
N LYS A 190 16.07 -1.96 5.15
CA LYS A 190 14.95 -2.52 5.93
C LYS A 190 13.65 -1.84 5.53
N HIS A 191 12.63 -2.66 5.29
CA HIS A 191 11.30 -2.25 4.87
C HIS A 191 10.21 -2.80 5.79
N PHE A 192 9.07 -2.13 5.78
CA PHE A 192 7.83 -2.49 6.43
C PHE A 192 6.74 -2.59 5.35
N LEU A 193 5.88 -3.59 5.46
CA LEU A 193 4.70 -3.72 4.62
C LEU A 193 3.44 -3.90 5.46
N ALA A 194 2.49 -2.97 5.33
CA ALA A 194 1.13 -3.15 5.81
C ALA A 194 0.25 -3.66 4.66
N THR A 195 -0.41 -4.81 4.84
CA THR A 195 -1.23 -5.47 3.79
C THR A 195 -2.55 -6.00 4.31
N GLY A 196 -3.56 -5.99 3.45
CA GLY A 196 -4.87 -6.56 3.73
C GLY A 196 -5.95 -5.52 4.00
N PHE A 197 -5.68 -4.24 3.69
CA PHE A 197 -6.73 -3.22 3.67
C PHE A 197 -7.75 -3.55 2.58
N ASP A 198 -8.95 -3.96 2.98
CA ASP A 198 -10.03 -4.32 2.06
C ASP A 198 -10.75 -3.06 1.58
N LEU A 199 -10.72 -2.86 0.25
CA LEU A 199 -11.37 -1.75 -0.44
C LEU A 199 -12.74 -2.13 -1.03
N SER A 200 -13.29 -3.30 -0.70
CA SER A 200 -14.57 -3.77 -1.24
C SER A 200 -15.75 -2.84 -0.91
N PHE A 201 -15.65 -2.04 0.16
CA PHE A 201 -16.64 -1.02 0.51
C PHE A 201 -16.80 0.10 -0.53
N LEU A 202 -15.80 0.31 -1.39
CA LEU A 202 -15.90 1.27 -2.49
C LEU A 202 -16.90 0.80 -3.55
N GLY A 203 -17.20 -0.51 -3.60
CA GLY A 203 -17.98 -1.14 -4.65
C GLY A 203 -17.08 -1.71 -5.76
N GLU A 204 -17.71 -2.16 -6.84
CA GLU A 204 -17.04 -2.83 -7.95
C GLU A 204 -16.69 -1.84 -9.07
N ASP A 205 -15.53 -2.05 -9.70
CA ASP A 205 -15.05 -1.29 -10.86
C ASP A 205 -14.92 0.22 -10.60
N ILE A 206 -14.57 0.59 -9.37
CA ILE A 206 -14.39 1.98 -8.96
C ILE A 206 -12.91 2.37 -9.01
N ASP A 207 -12.60 3.39 -9.80
CA ASP A 207 -11.28 4.02 -9.79
C ASP A 207 -11.07 4.78 -8.47
N PHE A 208 -9.87 4.70 -7.91
CA PHE A 208 -9.53 5.41 -6.69
C PHE A 208 -8.10 5.96 -6.70
N ILE A 209 -7.89 7.02 -5.93
CA ILE A 209 -6.58 7.53 -5.51
C ILE A 209 -6.43 7.29 -4.01
N ALA A 210 -5.42 6.52 -3.63
CA ALA A 210 -4.94 6.40 -2.26
C ALA A 210 -3.85 7.44 -2.00
N SER A 211 -3.83 7.97 -0.79
CA SER A 211 -2.87 8.98 -0.35
C SER A 211 -2.43 8.65 1.07
N TYR A 212 -1.12 8.70 1.32
CA TYR A 212 -0.56 8.45 2.63
C TYR A 212 0.66 9.34 2.88
N THR A 213 0.75 9.85 4.11
CA THR A 213 1.90 10.58 4.61
C THR A 213 2.08 10.27 6.09
N MET A 214 3.29 10.44 6.59
CA MET A 214 3.59 10.45 8.02
C MET A 214 3.39 11.85 8.63
N GLN A 215 3.41 11.96 9.96
CA GLN A 215 3.10 13.19 10.70
C GLN A 215 3.98 14.40 10.36
N CYS A 216 5.24 14.22 9.97
CA CYS A 216 6.07 15.34 9.52
C CYS A 216 5.69 15.82 8.12
N GLY A 217 5.14 14.96 7.26
CA GLY A 217 4.99 15.25 5.83
C GLY A 217 6.29 15.15 5.04
N ASN A 218 7.32 14.48 5.58
CA ASN A 218 8.61 14.39 4.91
C ASN A 218 8.53 13.69 3.55
N ASP A 219 7.47 12.92 3.34
CA ASP A 219 7.22 12.15 2.15
C ASP A 219 5.71 11.97 2.01
N HIS A 220 5.23 11.93 0.77
CA HIS A 220 3.83 11.82 0.39
C HIS A 220 3.69 10.92 -0.83
N ILE A 221 3.18 9.71 -0.61
CA ILE A 221 2.92 8.79 -1.73
C ILE A 221 1.46 8.79 -2.13
N LEU A 222 1.25 8.64 -3.44
CA LEU A 222 -0.06 8.42 -4.04
C LEU A 222 -0.12 7.07 -4.75
N GLY A 223 -1.27 6.41 -4.67
CA GLY A 223 -1.56 5.18 -5.40
C GLY A 223 -2.80 5.33 -6.27
N GLN A 224 -2.76 5.01 -7.56
CA GLN A 224 -3.92 4.99 -8.44
C GLN A 224 -4.34 3.57 -8.80
N GLY A 225 -5.43 3.12 -8.19
CA GLY A 225 -5.97 1.78 -8.35
C GLY A 225 -7.37 1.76 -8.91
N LYS A 226 -7.89 0.54 -9.07
CA LYS A 226 -9.29 0.29 -9.43
C LYS A 226 -9.79 -0.94 -8.71
N THR A 227 -10.93 -0.86 -8.02
CA THR A 227 -11.51 -2.06 -7.39
C THR A 227 -11.93 -3.07 -8.44
N THR A 228 -11.76 -4.34 -8.11
CA THR A 228 -12.10 -5.43 -9.00
C THR A 228 -13.53 -5.89 -8.79
N VAL A 229 -14.18 -6.29 -9.88
CA VAL A 229 -15.42 -7.07 -9.80
C VAL A 229 -15.08 -8.39 -9.14
N THR A 230 -15.64 -8.66 -7.96
CA THR A 230 -15.59 -10.00 -7.41
C THR A 230 -16.45 -10.86 -8.32
N GLN A 231 -15.82 -11.68 -9.16
CA GLN A 231 -16.58 -12.68 -9.91
C GLN A 231 -17.19 -13.64 -8.88
N VAL A 232 -18.45 -13.39 -8.51
CA VAL A 232 -19.25 -14.33 -7.74
C VAL A 232 -19.28 -15.60 -8.57
N PRO A 233 -18.56 -16.67 -8.20
CA PRO A 233 -18.50 -17.87 -9.02
C PRO A 233 -19.92 -18.40 -9.02
N LEU A 234 -20.66 -18.34 -10.13
CA LEU A 234 -22.10 -18.68 -10.19
C LEU A 234 -22.38 -20.00 -9.45
N PRO A 235 -22.73 -19.97 -8.15
CA PRO A 235 -22.74 -21.17 -7.35
C PRO A 235 -24.16 -21.68 -7.46
N GLY A 236 -24.35 -22.61 -8.39
CA GLY A 236 -25.57 -23.39 -8.45
C GLY A 236 -26.72 -22.81 -9.28
N THR A 237 -26.68 -21.60 -9.85
CA THR A 237 -27.74 -21.15 -10.78
C THR A 237 -27.75 -21.94 -12.07
N LEU A 238 -26.56 -22.24 -12.64
CA LEU A 238 -26.44 -23.14 -13.79
C LEU A 238 -26.80 -24.58 -13.41
N SER A 239 -26.45 -25.02 -12.20
CA SER A 239 -26.84 -26.34 -11.70
C SER A 239 -28.35 -26.43 -11.44
N LEU A 240 -28.98 -25.40 -10.87
CA LEU A 240 -30.43 -25.32 -10.66
C LEU A 240 -31.16 -25.26 -12.00
N LEU A 241 -30.65 -24.49 -12.96
CA LEU A 241 -31.20 -24.45 -14.31
C LEU A 241 -31.12 -25.83 -14.98
N GLY A 242 -29.99 -26.54 -14.81
CA GLY A 242 -29.81 -27.90 -15.28
C GLY A 242 -30.79 -28.90 -14.63
N VAL A 243 -30.97 -28.84 -13.31
CA VAL A 243 -31.91 -29.69 -12.57
C VAL A 243 -33.37 -29.36 -12.92
N ALA A 244 -33.71 -28.07 -13.08
CA ALA A 244 -35.04 -27.62 -13.49
C ALA A 244 -35.39 -28.11 -14.91
N ALA A 245 -34.43 -28.03 -15.83
CA ALA A 245 -34.59 -28.58 -17.18
C ALA A 245 -34.81 -30.09 -17.14
N LEU A 246 -34.00 -30.84 -16.39
CA LEU A 246 -34.18 -32.29 -16.20
C LEU A 246 -35.56 -32.63 -15.60
N GLY A 247 -36.02 -31.86 -14.61
CA GLY A 247 -37.35 -32.01 -14.01
C GLY A 247 -38.49 -31.84 -15.02
N LEU A 248 -38.37 -30.86 -15.94
CA LEU A 248 -39.34 -30.65 -17.02
C LEU A 248 -39.35 -31.81 -18.04
N PHE A 249 -38.18 -32.37 -18.36
CA PHE A 249 -38.09 -33.54 -19.25
C PHE A 249 -38.65 -34.81 -18.60
N CYS A 250 -38.39 -35.02 -17.31
CA CYS A 250 -38.87 -36.20 -16.58
C CYS A 250 -40.38 -36.18 -16.25
N ARG A 251 -41.02 -35.00 -16.25
CA ARG A 251 -42.47 -34.85 -15.98
C ARG A 251 -43.37 -35.18 -17.18
N ARG A 252 -42.82 -35.37 -18.38
CA ARG A 252 -43.57 -35.88 -19.54
C ARG A 252 -43.67 -37.41 -19.49
N LYS A 253 -44.52 -37.93 -18.60
CA LYS A 253 -45.10 -39.28 -18.68
C LYS A 253 -46.52 -39.24 -18.15
#